data_AF-A0A1B9P3S4-F1
#
_entry.id   AF-A0A1B9P3S4-F1
#
_cell.length_a   1.000
_cell.length_b   1.000
_cell.length_c   1.000
_cell.angle_alpha   90.00
_cell.angle_beta   90.00
_cell.angle_gamma   90.00
#
_symmetry.space_group_name_H-M   'P 1'
#
loop_
_entity.id
_entity.type
_entity.pdbx_description
1 polymer ?
#
loop_
_entity_poly.entity_id
_entity_poly.type
_entity_poly.pdbx_seq_one_letter_code
_entity_poly.pdbx_strand_id
1 'polypeptide(L)'
;MKSSKLTFLDRKIITLLQARGFIKNEALNLLSCEVYNLSYRDRSQIREERKHFGEKHMDKTIHNIIDIKRENYLLALLKQTNNVIAGQTVNEWLAC
;
A
#
# COMPACT_ATOMS: atom_id res chain seq x y z
N MET A 1 3.05 14.00 7.74
CA MET A 1 3.76 12.71 7.60
C MET A 1 5.24 12.97 7.50
N LYS A 2 6.06 12.47 8.44
CA LYS A 2 7.52 12.42 8.23
C LYS A 2 7.74 11.56 7.00
N SER A 3 8.49 12.07 6.03
CA SER A 3 8.78 11.43 4.74
C SER A 3 9.53 10.11 4.95
N SER A 4 8.80 9.02 5.22
CA SER A 4 9.31 7.69 4.90
C SER A 4 9.49 7.64 3.39
N LYS A 5 10.65 7.14 2.95
CA LYS A 5 10.96 7.01 1.54
C LYS A 5 9.88 6.14 0.90
N LEU A 6 9.11 6.69 -0.04
CA LEU A 6 8.08 5.94 -0.78
C LEU A 6 8.71 4.68 -1.37
N THR A 7 8.08 3.54 -1.08
CA THR A 7 8.50 2.24 -1.61
C THR A 7 8.23 2.18 -3.12
N PHE A 8 8.75 1.14 -3.76
CA PHE A 8 8.50 0.88 -5.17
C PHE A 8 7.00 0.74 -5.48
N LEU A 9 6.28 -0.05 -4.68
CA LEU A 9 4.85 -0.27 -4.86
C LEU A 9 4.03 0.98 -4.54
N ASP A 10 4.44 1.83 -3.60
CA ASP A 10 3.77 3.12 -3.34
C ASP A 10 3.80 4.01 -4.59
N ARG A 11 4.95 4.05 -5.28
CA ARG A 11 5.10 4.83 -6.52
C ARG A 11 4.20 4.28 -7.61
N LYS A 12 4.09 2.96 -7.73
CA LYS A 12 3.16 2.32 -8.68
C LYS A 12 1.71 2.70 -8.39
N ILE A 13 1.29 2.58 -7.14
CA ILE A 13 -0.06 2.98 -6.69
C ILE A 13 -0.32 4.46 -7.03
N ILE A 14 0.62 5.36 -6.70
CA ILE A 14 0.48 6.78 -7.00
C ILE A 14 0.34 7.00 -8.50
N THR A 15 1.16 6.37 -9.35
CA THR A 15 1.06 6.50 -10.81
C THR A 15 -0.29 6.02 -11.33
N LEU A 16 -0.81 4.90 -10.81
CA LEU A 16 -2.13 4.39 -11.21
C LEU A 16 -3.26 5.33 -10.80
N LEU A 17 -3.17 5.94 -9.62
CA LEU A 17 -4.13 6.95 -9.19
C LEU A 17 -4.02 8.20 -10.08
N GLN A 18 -2.82 8.67 -10.39
CA GLN A 18 -2.65 9.83 -11.28
C GLN A 18 -3.19 9.58 -12.68
N ALA A 19 -3.03 8.36 -13.22
CA ALA A 19 -3.62 7.96 -14.50
C ALA A 19 -5.16 8.01 -14.51
N ARG A 20 -5.81 8.05 -13.33
CA ARG A 20 -7.26 8.18 -13.15
C ARG A 20 -7.70 9.62 -12.89
N GLY A 21 -6.80 10.58 -12.96
CA GLY A 21 -7.09 12.00 -12.79
C GLY A 21 -6.84 12.55 -11.38
N PHE A 22 -6.35 11.74 -10.44
CA PHE A 22 -5.96 12.26 -9.11
C PHE A 22 -4.68 13.10 -9.22
N ILE A 23 -4.63 14.25 -8.58
CA ILE A 23 -3.36 14.99 -8.47
C ILE A 23 -2.45 14.34 -7.43
N LYS A 24 -1.15 14.63 -7.48
CA LYS A 24 -0.12 13.97 -6.64
C LYS A 24 -0.48 13.95 -5.15
N ASN A 25 -0.99 15.07 -4.61
CA ASN A 25 -1.34 15.17 -3.20
C ASN A 25 -2.57 14.33 -2.85
N GLU A 26 -3.56 14.23 -3.74
CA GLU A 26 -4.72 13.37 -3.53
C GLU A 26 -4.32 11.90 -3.56
N ALA A 27 -3.46 11.51 -4.50
CA ALA A 27 -2.93 10.15 -4.58
C ALA A 27 -2.14 9.77 -3.32
N LEU A 28 -1.34 10.70 -2.78
CA LEU A 28 -0.62 10.49 -1.51
C LEU A 28 -1.56 10.38 -0.32
N ASN A 29 -2.60 11.21 -0.26
CA ASN A 29 -3.60 11.13 0.81
C ASN A 29 -4.35 9.81 0.77
N LEU A 30 -4.75 9.36 -0.43
CA LEU A 30 -5.46 8.10 -0.61
C LEU A 30 -4.56 6.91 -0.27
N LEU A 31 -3.30 6.91 -0.71
CA LEU A 31 -2.31 5.92 -0.28
C LEU A 31 -2.16 5.89 1.25
N SER A 32 -2.13 7.06 1.90
CA SER A 32 -2.05 7.10 3.37
C SER A 32 -3.29 6.50 4.03
N CYS A 33 -4.48 6.74 3.49
CA CYS A 33 -5.74 6.21 4.02
C CYS A 33 -5.89 4.70 3.79
N GLU A 34 -5.53 4.21 2.61
CA GLU A 34 -5.78 2.83 2.21
C GLU A 34 -4.68 1.86 2.68
N VAL A 35 -3.42 2.32 2.69
CA VAL A 35 -2.26 1.46 2.99
C VAL A 35 -1.71 1.70 4.38
N TYR A 36 -1.46 2.95 4.75
CA TYR A 36 -0.75 3.29 5.98
C TYR A 36 -1.65 3.47 7.20
N ASN A 37 -2.96 3.67 7.00
CA ASN A 37 -3.89 3.72 8.11
C ASN A 37 -4.12 2.33 8.69
N LEU A 38 -3.71 2.12 9.93
CA LEU A 38 -3.95 0.87 10.63
C LEU A 38 -5.38 0.84 11.17
N SER A 39 -6.10 -0.24 10.89
CA SER A 39 -7.45 -0.45 11.42
C SER A 39 -7.40 -0.78 12.92
N TYR A 40 -8.56 -0.81 13.59
CA TYR A 40 -8.64 -1.32 14.97
C TYR A 40 -8.15 -2.76 15.06
N ARG A 41 -8.51 -3.60 14.09
CA ARG A 41 -8.08 -5.01 14.00
C ARG A 41 -6.56 -5.11 13.88
N ASP A 42 -5.95 -4.31 13.02
CA ASP A 42 -4.50 -4.30 12.82
C ASP A 42 -3.78 -3.92 14.11
N ARG A 43 -4.23 -2.84 14.77
CA ARG A 43 -3.67 -2.40 16.05
C ARG A 43 -3.83 -3.44 17.15
N SER A 44 -4.96 -4.16 17.18
CA SER A 44 -5.17 -5.25 18.12
C SER A 44 -4.18 -6.39 17.90
N GLN A 45 -3.98 -6.80 16.64
CA GLN A 45 -3.00 -7.83 16.30
C GLN A 45 -1.58 -7.41 16.68
N ILE A 46 -1.18 -6.17 16.35
CA ILE A 46 0.13 -5.62 16.71
C ILE A 46 0.35 -5.64 18.23
N ARG A 47 -0.70 -5.32 19.01
CA ARG A 47 -0.65 -5.33 20.48
C ARG A 47 -0.45 -6.74 21.04
N GLU A 48 -1.17 -7.73 20.52
CA GLU A 48 -1.02 -9.12 20.95
C GLU A 48 0.35 -9.68 20.58
N GLU A 49 0.83 -9.42 19.36
CA GLU A 49 2.18 -9.82 18.92
C GLU A 49 3.26 -9.22 19.82
N ARG A 50 3.15 -7.93 20.15
CA ARG A 50 4.07 -7.26 21.09
C ARG A 50 4.04 -7.93 22.47
N LYS A 51 2.85 -8.27 22.98
CA LYS A 51 2.68 -8.89 24.30
C LYS A 51 3.33 -10.26 24.37
N HIS A 52 3.28 -11.04 23.29
CA HIS A 52 3.78 -12.41 23.26
C HIS A 52 5.26 -12.51 22.86
N PHE A 53 5.73 -11.65 21.97
CA PHE A 53 7.07 -11.79 21.36
C PHE A 53 7.97 -10.56 21.51
N GLY A 54 7.46 -9.49 22.15
CA GLY A 54 8.21 -8.26 22.41
C GLY A 54 8.22 -7.27 21.23
N GLU A 55 8.92 -6.16 21.44
CA GLU A 55 8.85 -4.98 20.56
C GLU A 55 9.47 -5.21 19.17
N LYS A 56 10.50 -6.05 19.04
CA LYS A 56 11.08 -6.39 17.73
C LYS A 56 10.09 -7.08 16.79
N HIS A 57 9.20 -7.90 17.33
CA HIS A 57 8.16 -8.57 16.55
C HIS A 57 7.03 -7.62 16.15
N MET A 58 6.76 -6.61 16.98
CA MET A 58 5.79 -5.56 16.68
C MET A 58 6.11 -4.86 15.35
N ASP A 59 7.36 -4.43 15.16
CA ASP A 59 7.79 -3.73 13.94
C ASP A 59 7.67 -4.63 12.70
N LYS A 60 8.06 -5.90 12.81
CA LYS A 60 7.88 -6.89 11.74
C LYS A 60 6.41 -7.07 11.39
N THR A 61 5.54 -7.17 12.39
CA THR A 61 4.09 -7.28 12.19
C THR A 61 3.52 -6.04 11.51
N ILE A 62 3.94 -4.84 11.92
CA ILE A 62 3.51 -3.59 11.27
C ILE A 62 3.92 -3.59 9.79
N HIS A 63 5.18 -3.92 9.47
CA HIS A 63 5.65 -3.96 8.09
C HIS A 63 4.86 -4.97 7.26
N ASN A 64 4.65 -6.19 7.78
CA ASN A 64 3.86 -7.20 7.08
C ASN A 64 2.42 -6.75 6.79
N ILE A 65 1.75 -6.12 7.77
CA ILE A 65 0.39 -5.60 7.58
C ILE A 65 0.36 -4.54 6.48
N ILE A 66 1.32 -3.60 6.50
CA ILE A 66 1.41 -2.53 5.51
C ILE A 66 1.71 -3.11 4.11
N ASP A 67 2.62 -4.08 4.01
CA ASP A 67 2.98 -4.72 2.74
C ASP A 67 1.77 -5.45 2.12
N ILE A 68 1.03 -6.23 2.91
CA ILE A 68 -0.21 -6.89 2.47
C ILE A 68 -1.24 -5.86 2.01
N LYS A 69 -1.44 -4.77 2.76
CA LYS A 69 -2.36 -3.70 2.35
C LYS A 69 -1.96 -3.07 1.04
N ARG A 70 -0.66 -2.84 0.85
CA ARG A 70 -0.11 -2.26 -0.37
C ARG A 70 -0.35 -3.15 -1.58
N GLU A 71 -0.08 -4.44 -1.46
CA GLU A 71 -0.34 -5.43 -2.51
C GLU A 71 -1.83 -5.50 -2.86
N ASN A 72 -2.70 -5.62 -1.85
CA ASN A 72 -4.14 -5.69 -2.05
C ASN A 72 -4.69 -4.43 -2.73
N TYR A 73 -4.23 -3.25 -2.32
CA TYR A 73 -4.68 -2.00 -2.90
C TYR A 73 -4.20 -1.85 -4.35
N LEU A 74 -2.95 -2.22 -4.64
CA LEU A 74 -2.43 -2.25 -6.00
C LEU A 74 -3.26 -3.18 -6.89
N LEU A 75 -3.54 -4.41 -6.43
CA LEU A 75 -4.38 -5.37 -7.17
C LEU A 75 -5.80 -4.82 -7.40
N ALA A 76 -6.39 -4.17 -6.41
CA ALA A 76 -7.70 -3.54 -6.54
C ALA A 76 -7.72 -2.44 -7.59
N LEU A 77 -6.68 -1.58 -7.62
CA LEU A 77 -6.52 -0.59 -8.68
C LEU A 77 -6.34 -1.28 -10.04
N LEU A 78 -5.44 -2.26 -10.16
CA LEU A 78 -5.22 -2.94 -11.44
C LEU A 78 -6.49 -3.58 -11.98
N LYS A 79 -7.30 -4.25 -11.14
CA LYS A 79 -8.59 -4.84 -11.55
C LYS A 79 -9.60 -3.82 -12.08
N GLN A 80 -9.60 -2.61 -11.53
CA GLN A 80 -10.50 -1.52 -11.95
C GLN A 80 -10.02 -0.83 -13.23
N THR A 81 -8.77 -1.06 -13.65
CA THR A 81 -8.23 -0.51 -14.89
C THR A 81 -8.36 -1.59 -15.95
N ASN A 82 -9.19 -1.40 -16.98
CA ASN A 82 -9.35 -2.37 -18.06
C ASN A 82 -8.01 -2.66 -18.76
N ASN A 83 -7.25 -3.65 -18.27
CA ASN A 83 -6.03 -4.31 -18.75
C ASN A 83 -4.90 -3.50 -19.42
N VAL A 84 -5.04 -2.19 -19.64
CA VAL A 84 -4.10 -1.35 -20.37
C VAL A 84 -3.89 -0.04 -19.60
N ILE A 85 -2.68 0.11 -19.04
CA ILE A 85 -2.21 1.36 -18.45
C ILE A 85 -1.05 1.83 -19.32
N ALA A 86 -1.18 3.00 -19.95
CA ALA A 86 -0.15 3.57 -20.84
C ALA A 86 0.33 2.59 -21.94
N GLY A 87 -0.55 1.73 -22.46
CA GLY A 87 -0.22 0.76 -23.50
C GLY A 87 0.43 -0.54 -22.99
N GLN A 88 0.70 -0.67 -21.70
CA GLN A 88 1.25 -1.88 -21.08
C GLN A 88 0.17 -2.71 -20.39
N THR A 89 0.34 -4.03 -20.39
CA THR A 89 -0.58 -4.95 -19.69
C THR A 89 -0.32 -4.97 -18.19
N VAL A 90 -1.34 -5.30 -17.40
CA VAL A 90 -1.23 -5.41 -15.92
C VAL A 90 -0.11 -6.38 -15.50
N ASN A 91 0.09 -7.46 -16.25
CA ASN A 91 1.13 -8.46 -15.97
C ASN A 91 2.55 -7.92 -16.18
N GLU A 92 2.76 -7.05 -17.18
CA GLU A 92 4.04 -6.37 -17.40
C GLU A 92 4.36 -5.40 -16.24
N TRP A 93 3.33 -4.75 -15.69
CA TRP A 93 3.47 -3.86 -14.54
C TRP A 93 3.78 -4.58 -13.23
N LEU A 94 3.48 -5.87 -13.10
CA LEU A 94 3.80 -6.64 -11.89
C LEU A 94 5.17 -7.33 -11.96
N ALA A 95 5.70 -7.55 -13.17
CA ALA A 95 6.94 -8.29 -13.41
C ALA A 95 8.23 -7.43 -13.41
N CYS A 96 8.12 -6.10 -13.44
CA CYS A 96 9.24 -5.15 -13.32
C CYS A 96 9.29 -4.50 -11.94
#